data_AF-A0A7S0BT23-F1
#
_entry.id   AF-A0A7S0BT23-F1
#
_cell.length_a   1.000
_cell.length_b   1.000
_cell.length_c   1.000
_cell.angle_alpha   90.00
_cell.angle_beta   90.00
_cell.angle_gamma   90.00
#
_symmetry.space_group_name_H-M   'P 1'
#
loop_
_entity.id
_entity.type
_entity.pdbx_description
1 polymer ?
#
loop_
_entity_poly.entity_id
_entity_poly.type
_entity_poly.pdbx_seq_one_letter_code
_entity_poly.pdbx_strand_id
1 'polypeptide(L)'
;HYSEAVMAELERVLSDDSVGRRASSLRNLASSIRNKPGYKQQCEFEAGAIVDLANLSLVGADLERKLSFPSGTIQEFSSSDLLRVAAISSQNSATRTGVLKWLKARLQIEDQRFIFVCVEALAGEDDFAGIRDLLKITGKDPPTGYMPFVRACLSRKNFEEAGAYARMVMNPHDRARALAHCGLGKEAIELATKTRNSQFLGEIQTILISAQKNLSSR
;
A
#
# COMPACT_ATOMS: atom_id res chain seq x y z
N HIS A 1 -21.49 -11.17 28.56
CA HIS A 1 -21.48 -10.18 29.66
C HIS A 1 -20.29 -9.23 29.66
N TYR A 2 -19.04 -9.67 29.88
CA TYR A 2 -17.92 -8.71 29.90
C TYR A 2 -17.61 -8.11 28.52
N SER A 3 -17.62 -8.93 27.47
CA SER A 3 -17.50 -8.47 26.08
C SER A 3 -18.62 -7.48 25.71
N GLU A 4 -19.88 -7.74 26.08
CA GLU A 4 -21.01 -6.85 25.80
C GLU A 4 -20.85 -5.47 26.47
N ALA A 5 -20.41 -5.42 27.74
CA ALA A 5 -20.18 -4.16 28.44
C ALA A 5 -19.02 -3.36 27.82
N VAL A 6 -17.95 -4.04 27.39
CA VAL A 6 -16.83 -3.41 26.68
C VAL A 6 -17.26 -2.89 25.32
N MET A 7 -18.08 -3.64 24.58
CA MET A 7 -18.61 -3.21 23.28
C MET A 7 -19.55 -2.01 23.41
N ALA A 8 -20.45 -2.00 24.39
CA ALA A 8 -21.33 -0.85 24.65
C ALA A 8 -20.52 0.41 25.00
N GLU A 9 -19.47 0.27 25.81
CA GLU A 9 -18.59 1.39 26.14
C GLU A 9 -17.74 1.83 24.94
N LEU A 10 -17.30 0.89 24.09
CA LEU A 10 -16.60 1.19 22.85
C LEU A 10 -17.49 2.01 21.90
N GLU A 11 -18.74 1.59 21.68
CA GLU A 11 -19.72 2.33 20.85
C GLU A 11 -19.96 3.74 21.40
N ARG A 12 -20.10 3.88 22.72
CA ARG A 12 -20.26 5.18 23.39
C ARG A 12 -19.05 6.08 23.16
N VAL A 13 -17.83 5.53 23.25
CA VAL A 13 -16.58 6.28 23.04
C VAL A 13 -16.42 6.68 21.57
N LEU A 14 -16.77 5.79 20.64
CA LEU A 14 -16.68 6.06 19.20
C LEU A 14 -17.62 7.19 18.76
N SER A 15 -18.73 7.38 19.48
CA SER A 15 -19.70 8.45 19.25
C SER A 15 -19.25 9.85 19.71
N ASP A 16 -18.07 10.01 20.33
CA ASP A 16 -17.54 11.34 20.71
C ASP A 16 -16.92 12.06 19.51
N ASP A 17 -17.48 13.21 19.13
CA ASP A 17 -17.01 14.05 18.01
C ASP A 17 -15.55 14.52 18.16
N SER A 18 -15.05 14.63 19.40
CA SER A 18 -13.68 15.09 19.64
C SER A 18 -12.70 13.94 19.57
N VAL A 19 -11.86 13.91 18.53
CA VAL A 19 -10.78 12.92 18.37
C VAL A 19 -9.89 12.81 19.60
N GLY A 20 -9.53 13.95 20.21
CA GLY A 20 -8.66 13.97 21.39
C GLY A 20 -9.29 13.29 22.60
N ARG A 21 -10.57 13.57 22.86
CA ARG A 21 -11.32 12.92 23.96
C ARG A 21 -11.59 11.45 23.65
N ARG A 22 -11.97 11.14 22.42
CA ARG A 22 -12.19 9.77 21.93
C ARG A 22 -10.93 8.92 22.08
N ALA A 23 -9.78 9.39 21.59
CA ALA A 23 -8.51 8.68 21.73
C ALA A 23 -8.08 8.49 23.20
N SER A 24 -8.30 9.50 24.05
CA SER A 24 -8.02 9.39 25.49
C SER A 24 -8.92 8.35 26.16
N SER A 25 -10.21 8.35 25.82
CA SER A 25 -11.20 7.41 26.35
C SER A 25 -10.93 5.98 25.88
N LEU A 26 -10.55 5.77 24.62
CA LEU A 26 -10.13 4.45 24.10
C LEU A 26 -8.91 3.90 24.86
N ARG A 27 -7.90 4.73 25.14
CA ARG A 27 -6.74 4.30 25.94
C ARG A 27 -7.10 3.94 27.38
N ASN A 28 -8.02 4.70 27.98
CA ASN A 28 -8.53 4.39 29.32
C ASN A 28 -9.32 3.07 29.31
N LEU A 29 -10.15 2.83 28.29
CA LEU A 29 -10.89 1.59 28.10
C LEU A 29 -9.94 0.39 27.96
N ALA A 30 -8.93 0.49 27.10
CA ALA A 30 -7.90 -0.55 26.96
C ALA A 30 -7.15 -0.84 28.26
N SER A 31 -6.84 0.20 29.05
CA SER A 31 -6.17 0.05 30.35
C SER A 31 -7.08 -0.63 31.38
N SER A 32 -8.38 -0.29 31.38
CA SER A 32 -9.38 -0.94 32.23
C SER A 32 -9.50 -2.44 31.91
N ILE A 33 -9.46 -2.80 30.62
CA ILE A 33 -9.49 -4.19 30.16
C ILE A 33 -8.25 -4.96 30.66
N ARG A 34 -7.05 -4.40 30.48
CA ARG A 34 -5.79 -5.03 30.92
C ARG A 34 -5.69 -5.24 32.43
N ASN A 35 -6.27 -4.34 33.21
CA ASN A 35 -6.18 -4.36 34.68
C ASN A 35 -7.21 -5.29 35.32
N LYS A 36 -8.12 -5.91 34.55
CA LYS A 36 -9.16 -6.77 35.11
C LYS A 36 -8.59 -8.15 35.49
N PRO A 37 -8.76 -8.60 36.75
CA PRO A 37 -8.25 -9.89 37.21
C PRO A 37 -8.82 -11.05 36.38
N GLY A 38 -7.96 -11.95 35.91
CA GLY A 38 -8.35 -13.12 35.10
C GLY A 38 -8.43 -12.90 33.59
N TYR A 39 -8.37 -11.65 33.11
CA TYR A 39 -8.54 -11.32 31.68
C TYR A 39 -7.27 -10.77 31.00
N LYS A 40 -6.20 -10.54 31.76
CA LYS A 40 -4.96 -9.90 31.25
C LYS A 40 -4.34 -10.60 30.04
N GLN A 41 -4.31 -11.93 30.01
CA GLN A 41 -3.79 -12.68 28.85
C GLN A 41 -4.86 -12.92 27.77
N GLN A 42 -6.13 -12.97 28.16
CA GLN A 42 -7.24 -13.28 27.24
C GLN A 42 -7.67 -12.08 26.40
N CYS A 43 -7.45 -10.85 26.89
CA CYS A 43 -7.91 -9.62 26.25
C CYS A 43 -6.77 -8.70 25.80
N GLU A 44 -5.52 -9.20 25.74
CA GLU A 44 -4.36 -8.37 25.35
C GLU A 44 -4.46 -7.92 23.89
N PHE A 45 -4.98 -8.79 23.02
CA PHE A 45 -5.20 -8.48 21.60
C PHE A 45 -6.23 -7.36 21.44
N GLU A 46 -7.40 -7.47 22.09
CA GLU A 46 -8.48 -6.50 22.01
C GLU A 46 -8.07 -5.16 22.62
N ALA A 47 -7.40 -5.17 23.77
CA ALA A 47 -6.86 -3.95 24.38
C ALA A 47 -5.82 -3.29 23.46
N GLY A 48 -4.96 -4.07 22.80
CA GLY A 48 -4.04 -3.59 21.77
C GLY A 48 -4.76 -2.94 20.60
N ALA A 49 -5.77 -3.61 20.03
CA ALA A 49 -6.57 -3.10 18.91
C ALA A 49 -7.28 -1.78 19.25
N ILE A 50 -7.80 -1.62 20.48
CA ILE A 50 -8.41 -0.37 20.95
C ILE A 50 -7.38 0.76 21.03
N VAL A 51 -6.15 0.47 21.47
CA VAL A 51 -5.05 1.45 21.47
C VAL A 51 -4.65 1.83 20.05
N ASP A 52 -4.59 0.85 19.15
CA ASP A 52 -4.28 1.09 17.74
C ASP A 52 -5.36 1.93 17.06
N LEU A 53 -6.64 1.70 17.37
CA LEU A 53 -7.76 2.52 16.90
C LEU A 53 -7.64 3.98 17.38
N ALA A 54 -7.25 4.19 18.65
CA ALA A 54 -6.98 5.52 19.18
C ALA A 54 -5.82 6.22 18.45
N ASN A 55 -4.76 5.48 18.15
CA ASN A 55 -3.61 6.00 17.42
C ASN A 55 -3.97 6.31 15.97
N LEU A 56 -4.71 5.43 15.28
CA LEU A 56 -5.20 5.66 13.92
C LEU A 56 -6.06 6.90 13.83
N SER A 57 -6.99 7.10 14.76
CA SER A 57 -7.87 8.27 14.79
C SER A 57 -7.08 9.58 14.89
N LEU A 58 -6.06 9.62 15.75
CA LEU A 58 -5.18 10.77 15.90
C LEU A 58 -4.34 11.02 14.64
N VAL A 59 -3.82 9.95 14.03
CA VAL A 59 -3.05 10.05 12.79
C VAL A 59 -3.94 10.52 11.63
N GLY A 60 -5.19 10.04 11.56
CA GLY A 60 -6.19 10.51 10.60
C GLY A 60 -6.45 12.01 10.74
N ALA A 61 -6.67 12.51 11.96
CA ALA A 61 -6.86 13.94 12.21
C ALA A 61 -5.61 14.78 11.86
N ASP A 62 -4.41 14.27 12.12
CA ASP A 62 -3.16 14.92 11.71
C ASP A 62 -3.02 14.95 10.18
N LEU A 63 -3.41 13.86 9.50
CA LEU A 63 -3.38 13.75 8.05
C LEU A 63 -4.38 14.69 7.38
N GLU A 64 -5.58 14.86 7.95
CA GLU A 64 -6.57 15.84 7.48
C GLU A 64 -5.98 17.23 7.43
N ARG A 65 -5.29 17.65 8.49
CA ARG A 65 -4.63 18.96 8.53
C ARG A 65 -3.51 19.08 7.50
N LYS A 66 -2.72 18.02 7.30
CA LYS A 66 -1.62 18.00 6.30
C LYS A 66 -2.13 18.07 4.86
N LEU A 67 -3.29 17.49 4.58
CA LEU A 67 -3.91 17.44 3.26
C LEU A 67 -5.02 18.48 3.06
N SER A 68 -5.27 19.33 4.07
CA SER A 68 -6.35 20.33 4.06
C SER A 68 -7.75 19.75 3.86
N PHE A 69 -8.00 18.54 4.38
CA PHE A 69 -9.35 17.98 4.44
C PHE A 69 -10.19 18.62 5.56
N PRO A 70 -11.51 18.67 5.41
CA PRO A 70 -12.41 18.97 6.51
C PRO A 70 -12.20 17.99 7.68
N SER A 71 -12.30 18.49 8.92
CA SER A 71 -12.18 17.66 10.12
C SER A 71 -13.25 16.57 10.13
N GLY A 72 -12.85 15.32 10.37
CA GLY A 72 -13.75 14.17 10.51
C GLY A 72 -13.96 13.36 9.23
N THR A 73 -13.35 13.74 8.12
CA THR A 73 -13.49 13.08 6.81
C THR A 73 -12.84 11.69 6.78
N ILE A 74 -11.65 11.53 7.36
CA ILE A 74 -10.83 10.31 7.23
C ILE A 74 -10.34 9.77 8.58
N GLN A 75 -10.89 10.26 9.70
CA GLN A 75 -10.46 9.86 11.04
C GLN A 75 -10.74 8.38 11.35
N GLU A 76 -11.73 7.79 10.68
CA GLU A 76 -12.14 6.39 10.90
C GLU A 76 -11.51 5.42 9.89
N PHE A 77 -10.60 5.92 9.04
CA PHE A 77 -10.00 5.12 7.97
C PHE A 77 -8.98 4.13 8.53
N SER A 78 -8.89 2.96 7.90
CA SER A 78 -7.83 1.99 8.21
C SER A 78 -6.45 2.55 7.83
N SER A 79 -5.37 1.96 8.36
CA SER A 79 -4.01 2.34 7.94
C SER A 79 -3.77 2.23 6.43
N SER A 80 -4.40 1.25 5.77
CA SER A 80 -4.35 1.12 4.32
C SER A 80 -5.10 2.26 3.63
N ASP A 81 -6.28 2.63 4.11
CA ASP A 81 -7.08 3.69 3.49
C ASP A 81 -6.43 5.07 3.68
N LEU A 82 -5.82 5.31 4.85
CA LEU A 82 -5.00 6.51 5.08
C LEU A 82 -3.82 6.58 4.10
N LEU A 83 -3.14 5.47 3.81
CA LEU A 83 -2.08 5.42 2.80
C LEU A 83 -2.60 5.73 1.40
N ARG A 84 -3.74 5.13 1.00
CA ARG A 84 -4.37 5.37 -0.30
C ARG A 84 -4.69 6.85 -0.48
N VAL A 85 -5.41 7.44 0.49
CA VAL A 85 -5.75 8.87 0.50
C VAL A 85 -4.48 9.73 0.45
N ALA A 86 -3.49 9.44 1.28
CA ALA A 86 -2.23 10.20 1.28
C ALA A 86 -1.51 10.16 -0.08
N ALA A 87 -1.54 9.02 -0.77
CA ALA A 87 -0.89 8.85 -2.07
C ALA A 87 -1.59 9.69 -3.16
N ILE A 88 -2.93 9.65 -3.22
CA ILE A 88 -3.71 10.24 -4.32
C ILE A 88 -4.08 11.71 -4.08
N SER A 89 -4.24 12.15 -2.83
CA SER A 89 -4.75 13.49 -2.51
C SER A 89 -3.66 14.55 -2.32
N SER A 90 -2.39 14.19 -2.51
CA SER A 90 -1.27 15.12 -2.37
C SER A 90 -1.15 16.04 -3.58
N GLN A 91 -1.20 17.36 -3.36
CA GLN A 91 -1.20 18.38 -4.41
C GLN A 91 0.07 18.41 -5.29
N ASN A 92 1.21 17.98 -4.74
CA ASN A 92 2.47 17.93 -5.47
C ASN A 92 3.39 16.82 -4.96
N SER A 93 4.44 16.53 -5.73
CA SER A 93 5.45 15.50 -5.47
C SER A 93 6.14 15.62 -4.10
N ALA A 94 6.50 16.84 -3.69
CA ALA A 94 7.21 17.07 -2.43
C ALA A 94 6.28 16.80 -1.23
N THR A 95 5.05 17.31 -1.28
CA THR A 95 4.02 17.06 -0.27
C THR A 95 3.72 15.56 -0.17
N ARG A 96 3.52 14.88 -1.30
CA ARG A 96 3.28 13.43 -1.35
C ARG A 96 4.40 12.66 -0.65
N THR A 97 5.64 12.93 -1.04
CA THR A 97 6.82 12.26 -0.49
C THR A 97 6.93 12.48 1.02
N GLY A 98 6.73 13.72 1.47
CA GLY A 98 6.78 14.07 2.90
C GLY A 98 5.68 13.41 3.72
N VAL A 99 4.43 13.45 3.24
CA VAL A 99 3.27 12.87 3.93
C VAL A 99 3.38 11.35 3.99
N LEU A 100 3.74 10.69 2.89
CA LEU A 100 3.90 9.23 2.86
C LEU A 100 5.03 8.74 3.77
N LYS A 101 6.18 9.43 3.79
CA LYS A 101 7.28 9.14 4.74
C LYS A 101 6.83 9.28 6.19
N TRP A 102 6.16 10.38 6.50
CA TRP A 102 5.62 10.63 7.83
C TRP A 102 4.61 9.56 8.25
N LEU A 103 3.66 9.22 7.37
CA LEU A 103 2.59 8.26 7.67
C LEU A 103 3.14 6.85 7.88
N LYS A 104 4.07 6.41 7.01
CA LYS A 104 4.78 5.14 7.14
C LYS A 104 5.49 5.01 8.49
N ALA A 105 6.22 6.06 8.89
CA ALA A 105 6.93 6.07 10.17
C ALA A 105 5.97 6.09 11.36
N ARG A 106 4.90 6.90 11.27
CA ARG A 106 3.95 7.10 12.38
C ARG A 106 3.11 5.86 12.68
N LEU A 107 2.78 5.09 11.65
CA LEU A 107 2.01 3.84 11.73
C LEU A 107 2.88 2.58 11.66
N GLN A 108 4.21 2.73 11.65
CA GLN A 108 5.18 1.63 11.60
C GLN A 108 4.89 0.63 10.48
N ILE A 109 4.53 1.13 9.30
CA ILE A 109 4.11 0.29 8.17
C ILE A 109 5.34 -0.34 7.51
N GLU A 110 5.29 -1.66 7.36
CA GLU A 110 6.31 -2.44 6.65
C GLU A 110 6.43 -2.02 5.18
N ASP A 111 7.65 -2.06 4.65
CA ASP A 111 7.95 -1.61 3.29
C ASP A 111 7.10 -2.33 2.24
N GLN A 112 6.90 -3.64 2.40
CA GLN A 112 6.13 -4.44 1.46
C GLN A 112 4.67 -3.98 1.38
N ARG A 113 4.01 -3.81 2.53
CA ARG A 113 2.63 -3.32 2.59
C ARG A 113 2.53 -1.89 2.07
N PHE A 114 3.48 -1.04 2.47
CA PHE A 114 3.54 0.36 2.04
C PHE A 114 3.60 0.48 0.51
N ILE A 115 4.52 -0.26 -0.14
CA ILE A 115 4.67 -0.25 -1.60
C ILE A 115 3.41 -0.77 -2.27
N PHE A 116 2.90 -1.92 -1.84
CA PHE A 116 1.74 -2.54 -2.48
C PHE A 116 0.52 -1.60 -2.48
N VAL A 117 0.18 -1.05 -1.31
CA VAL A 117 -0.99 -0.16 -1.16
C VAL A 117 -0.80 1.14 -1.95
N CYS A 118 0.38 1.76 -1.90
CA CYS A 118 0.60 3.04 -2.58
C CYS A 118 0.66 2.87 -4.11
N VAL A 119 1.36 1.85 -4.60
CA VAL A 119 1.45 1.56 -6.04
C VAL A 119 0.07 1.26 -6.62
N GLU A 120 -0.72 0.43 -5.93
CA GLU A 120 -2.07 0.09 -6.37
C GLU A 120 -2.98 1.33 -6.43
N ALA A 121 -2.95 2.17 -5.39
CA ALA A 121 -3.74 3.40 -5.34
C ALA A 121 -3.36 4.38 -6.47
N LEU A 122 -2.07 4.62 -6.66
CA LEU A 122 -1.57 5.55 -7.68
C LEU A 122 -1.84 5.03 -9.10
N ALA A 123 -1.70 3.73 -9.33
CA ALA A 123 -2.06 3.14 -10.62
C ALA A 123 -3.58 3.21 -10.86
N GLY A 124 -4.42 3.05 -9.83
CA GLY A 124 -5.86 3.20 -9.94
C GLY A 124 -6.29 4.55 -10.54
N GLU A 125 -5.57 5.61 -10.18
CA GLU A 125 -5.76 6.99 -10.65
C GLU A 125 -4.93 7.34 -11.90
N ASP A 126 -4.24 6.38 -12.51
CA ASP A 126 -3.29 6.59 -13.61
C ASP A 126 -2.18 7.63 -13.31
N ASP A 127 -1.87 7.85 -12.01
CA ASP A 127 -0.80 8.75 -11.55
C ASP A 127 0.57 8.05 -11.54
N PHE A 128 1.10 7.80 -12.74
CA PHE A 128 2.43 7.22 -12.91
C PHE A 128 3.56 8.15 -12.41
N ALA A 129 3.32 9.47 -12.32
CA ALA A 129 4.27 10.39 -11.73
C ALA A 129 4.40 10.17 -10.21
N GLY A 130 3.29 9.92 -9.52
CA GLY A 130 3.28 9.52 -8.12
C GLY A 130 3.97 8.18 -7.89
N ILE A 131 3.85 7.22 -8.83
CA ILE A 131 4.59 5.95 -8.74
C ILE A 131 6.11 6.19 -8.76
N ARG A 132 6.59 7.11 -9.60
CA ARG A 132 8.01 7.52 -9.60
C ARG A 132 8.43 8.21 -8.30
N ASP A 133 7.56 9.01 -7.71
CA ASP A 133 7.81 9.62 -6.40
C ASP A 133 7.94 8.57 -5.30
N LEU A 134 7.14 7.50 -5.35
CA LEU A 134 7.22 6.39 -4.41
C LEU A 134 8.60 5.72 -4.43
N LEU A 135 9.21 5.56 -5.62
CA LEU A 135 10.58 5.03 -5.73
C LEU A 135 11.62 5.95 -5.08
N LYS A 136 11.40 7.28 -5.07
CA LYS A 136 12.28 8.21 -4.34
C LYS A 136 12.18 8.02 -2.82
N ILE A 137 11.07 7.47 -2.32
CA ILE A 137 10.87 7.16 -0.89
C ILE A 137 11.59 5.87 -0.53
N THR A 138 11.43 4.82 -1.33
CA THR A 138 11.94 3.47 -1.05
C THR A 138 13.39 3.27 -1.47
N GLY A 139 13.94 4.19 -2.27
CA GLY A 139 15.28 4.09 -2.82
C GLY A 139 15.35 3.33 -4.14
N LYS A 140 16.56 3.24 -4.70
CA LYS A 140 16.84 2.64 -6.02
C LYS A 140 16.59 1.13 -6.08
N ASP A 141 16.48 0.45 -4.94
CA ASP A 141 16.18 -0.98 -4.89
C ASP A 141 15.09 -1.20 -3.83
N PRO A 142 13.80 -1.07 -4.21
CA PRO A 142 12.71 -1.29 -3.26
C PRO A 142 12.82 -2.72 -2.67
N PRO A 143 12.56 -2.92 -1.37
CA PRO A 143 12.66 -4.24 -0.74
C PRO A 143 11.79 -5.32 -1.41
N THR A 144 10.70 -4.93 -2.06
CA THR A 144 9.81 -5.82 -2.82
C THR A 144 10.28 -6.12 -4.25
N GLY A 145 11.38 -5.50 -4.69
CA GLY A 145 11.75 -5.41 -6.09
C GLY A 145 10.76 -4.59 -6.94
N TYR A 146 10.98 -4.62 -8.25
CA TYR A 146 10.24 -3.82 -9.23
C TYR A 146 8.95 -4.46 -9.75
N MET A 147 8.70 -5.73 -9.44
CA MET A 147 7.55 -6.46 -10.00
C MET A 147 6.18 -5.86 -9.61
N PRO A 148 5.95 -5.35 -8.38
CA PRO A 148 4.70 -4.66 -8.05
C PRO A 148 4.42 -3.46 -8.97
N PHE A 149 5.44 -2.67 -9.28
CA PHE A 149 5.36 -1.51 -10.16
C PHE A 149 4.98 -1.91 -11.59
N VAL A 150 5.63 -2.97 -12.12
CA VAL A 150 5.31 -3.52 -13.44
C VAL A 150 3.86 -3.99 -13.50
N ARG A 151 3.41 -4.80 -12.53
CA ARG A 151 2.03 -5.33 -12.52
C ARG A 151 0.99 -4.22 -12.48
N ALA A 152 1.21 -3.21 -11.65
CA ALA A 152 0.31 -2.08 -11.53
C ALA A 152 0.21 -1.30 -12.85
N CYS A 153 1.33 -1.01 -13.50
CA CYS A 153 1.33 -0.33 -14.81
C CYS A 153 0.67 -1.18 -15.90
N LEU A 154 0.90 -2.50 -15.91
CA LEU A 154 0.25 -3.43 -16.84
C LEU A 154 -1.26 -3.51 -16.63
N SER A 155 -1.74 -3.45 -15.38
CA SER A 155 -3.17 -3.48 -15.07
C SER A 155 -3.93 -2.29 -15.68
N ARG A 156 -3.24 -1.15 -15.83
CA ARG A 156 -3.72 0.07 -16.49
C ARG A 156 -3.35 0.14 -17.98
N LYS A 157 -2.77 -0.94 -18.51
CA LYS A 157 -2.31 -1.08 -19.90
C LYS A 157 -1.31 0.02 -20.32
N ASN A 158 -0.57 0.59 -19.37
CA ASN A 158 0.55 1.49 -19.63
C ASN A 158 1.83 0.66 -19.80
N PHE A 159 2.01 0.12 -21.02
CA PHE A 159 3.12 -0.77 -21.35
C PHE A 159 4.48 -0.07 -21.39
N GLU A 160 4.51 1.24 -21.65
CA GLU A 160 5.75 2.03 -21.68
C GLU A 160 6.34 2.16 -20.28
N GLU A 161 5.54 2.64 -19.32
CA GLU A 161 5.97 2.77 -17.92
C GLU A 161 6.25 1.38 -17.31
N ALA A 162 5.42 0.38 -17.61
CA ALA A 162 5.67 -1.00 -17.19
C ALA A 162 7.02 -1.53 -17.72
N GLY A 163 7.36 -1.23 -18.99
CA GLY A 163 8.61 -1.62 -19.62
C GLY A 163 9.83 -0.98 -18.96
N ALA A 164 9.71 0.28 -18.52
CA ALA A 164 10.77 0.95 -17.75
C ALA A 164 11.09 0.20 -16.45
N TYR A 165 10.07 -0.14 -15.66
CA TYR A 165 10.25 -0.91 -14.43
C TYR A 165 10.67 -2.36 -14.68
N ALA A 166 10.20 -2.97 -15.77
CA ALA A 166 10.54 -4.34 -16.12
C ALA A 166 12.05 -4.51 -16.30
N ARG A 167 12.73 -3.54 -16.94
CA ARG A 167 14.20 -3.55 -17.11
C ARG A 167 14.97 -3.49 -15.80
N MET A 168 14.36 -2.95 -14.74
CA MET A 168 14.95 -2.81 -13.41
C MET A 168 14.78 -4.08 -12.54
N VAL A 169 13.97 -5.06 -12.96
CA VAL A 169 13.80 -6.32 -12.24
C VAL A 169 15.12 -7.08 -12.19
N MET A 170 15.63 -7.39 -10.99
CA MET A 170 16.96 -8.01 -10.83
C MET A 170 17.03 -9.44 -11.36
N ASN A 171 16.02 -10.27 -11.09
CA ASN A 171 15.99 -11.66 -11.53
C ASN A 171 15.82 -11.74 -13.06
N PRO A 172 16.75 -12.38 -13.81
CA PRO A 172 16.68 -12.45 -15.27
C PRO A 172 15.44 -13.17 -15.82
N HIS A 173 14.91 -14.18 -15.12
CA HIS A 173 13.71 -14.91 -15.53
C HIS A 173 12.47 -14.03 -15.37
N ASP A 174 12.31 -13.40 -14.20
CA ASP A 174 11.18 -12.50 -13.96
C ASP A 174 11.26 -11.26 -14.84
N ARG A 175 12.47 -10.74 -15.11
CA ARG A 175 12.71 -9.66 -16.07
C ARG A 175 12.23 -10.05 -17.46
N ALA A 176 12.62 -11.21 -17.98
CA ALA A 176 12.21 -11.66 -19.31
C ALA A 176 10.68 -11.82 -19.41
N ARG A 177 10.04 -12.40 -18.38
CA ARG A 177 8.57 -12.50 -18.31
C ARG A 177 7.90 -11.12 -18.29
N ALA A 178 8.39 -10.21 -17.44
CA ALA A 178 7.89 -8.85 -17.34
C ALA A 178 8.00 -8.11 -18.69
N LEU A 179 9.16 -8.17 -19.34
CA LEU A 179 9.38 -7.57 -20.66
C LEU A 179 8.46 -8.17 -21.73
N ALA A 180 8.23 -9.48 -21.70
CA ALA A 180 7.30 -10.15 -22.62
C ALA A 180 5.87 -9.64 -22.43
N HIS A 181 5.40 -9.51 -21.19
CA HIS A 181 4.09 -8.92 -20.89
C HIS A 181 3.98 -7.44 -21.28
N CYS A 182 5.09 -6.70 -21.31
CA CYS A 182 5.14 -5.31 -21.77
C CYS A 182 5.20 -5.19 -23.31
N GLY A 183 5.21 -6.29 -24.06
CA GLY A 183 5.35 -6.28 -25.52
C GLY A 183 6.79 -6.05 -26.01
N LEU A 184 7.78 -6.05 -25.11
CA LEU A 184 9.20 -5.88 -25.43
C LEU A 184 9.84 -7.21 -25.84
N GLY A 185 9.31 -7.83 -26.90
CA GLY A 185 9.63 -9.20 -27.28
C GLY A 185 11.09 -9.45 -27.66
N LYS A 186 11.76 -8.49 -28.31
CA LYS A 186 13.18 -8.62 -28.67
C LYS A 186 14.05 -8.78 -27.41
N GLU A 187 13.90 -7.87 -26.46
CA GLU A 187 14.64 -7.90 -25.19
C GLU A 187 14.31 -9.17 -24.37
N ALA A 188 13.03 -9.57 -24.33
CA ALA A 188 12.59 -10.78 -23.63
C ALA A 188 13.20 -12.07 -24.22
N ILE A 189 13.19 -12.20 -25.55
CA ILE A 189 13.75 -13.36 -26.26
C ILE A 189 15.27 -13.43 -26.09
N GLU A 190 15.96 -12.29 -26.17
CA GLU A 190 17.40 -12.22 -25.95
C GLU A 190 17.79 -12.70 -24.55
N LEU A 191 17.06 -12.26 -23.52
CA LEU A 191 17.27 -12.71 -22.14
C LEU A 191 16.96 -14.20 -21.98
N ALA A 192 15.86 -14.68 -22.55
CA ALA A 192 15.49 -16.09 -22.49
C ALA A 192 16.54 -16.99 -23.18
N THR A 193 17.05 -16.57 -24.34
CA THR A 193 18.07 -17.32 -25.09
C THR A 193 19.37 -17.45 -24.30
N LYS A 194 19.76 -16.40 -23.56
CA LYS A 194 20.94 -16.42 -22.68
C LYS A 194 20.85 -17.46 -21.56
N THR A 195 19.66 -17.84 -21.13
CA THR A 195 19.47 -18.89 -20.10
C THR A 195 19.70 -20.31 -20.62
N ARG A 196 19.86 -20.51 -21.94
CA ARG A 196 20.01 -21.82 -22.60
C ARG A 196 18.93 -22.84 -22.22
N ASN A 197 17.76 -22.37 -21.81
CA ASN A 197 16.62 -23.19 -21.42
C ASN A 197 15.53 -23.10 -22.51
N SER A 198 15.37 -24.17 -23.28
CA SER A 198 14.40 -24.24 -24.39
C SER A 198 12.94 -24.18 -23.91
N GLN A 199 12.63 -24.74 -22.73
CA GLN A 199 11.29 -24.66 -22.15
C GLN A 199 10.95 -23.23 -21.77
N PHE A 200 11.90 -22.52 -21.14
CA PHE A 200 11.71 -21.12 -20.77
C PHE A 200 11.55 -20.21 -22.00
N LEU A 201 12.32 -20.46 -23.07
CA LEU A 201 12.13 -19.74 -24.33
C LEU A 201 10.73 -19.97 -24.94
N GLY A 202 10.23 -21.21 -24.91
CA GLY A 202 8.88 -21.54 -25.35
C GLY A 202 7.78 -20.86 -24.52
N GLU A 203 7.98 -20.76 -23.21
CA GLU A 203 7.10 -20.00 -22.30
C GLU A 203 7.03 -18.52 -22.71
N ILE A 204 8.19 -17.88 -22.92
CA ILE A 204 8.27 -16.47 -23.32
C ILE A 204 7.61 -16.22 -24.68
N GLN A 205 7.80 -17.11 -25.66
CA GLN A 205 7.12 -17.01 -26.95
C GLN A 205 5.59 -17.09 -26.80
N THR A 206 5.10 -17.97 -25.94
CA THR A 206 3.66 -18.09 -25.64
C THR A 206 3.11 -16.81 -25.03
N ILE A 207 3.83 -16.22 -24.07
CA ILE A 207 3.47 -14.94 -23.45
C ILE A 207 3.40 -13.85 -24.52
N LEU A 208 4.38 -13.77 -25.43
CA LEU A 208 4.40 -12.76 -26.49
C LEU A 208 3.22 -12.86 -27.45
N ILE A 209 2.84 -14.07 -27.85
CA ILE A 209 1.65 -14.30 -28.68
C ILE A 209 0.39 -13.80 -27.96
N SER A 210 0.27 -14.07 -26.65
CA SER A 210 -0.85 -13.59 -25.85
C SER A 210 -0.86 -12.07 -25.71
N ALA A 211 0.31 -11.45 -25.49
CA ALA A 211 0.45 -10.01 -25.35
C ALA A 211 0.14 -9.28 -26.67
N GLN A 212 0.56 -9.83 -27.81
CA GLN A 212 0.24 -9.29 -29.14
C GLN A 212 -1.27 -9.24 -29.40
N LYS A 213 -2.03 -10.29 -29.03
CA LYS A 213 -3.50 -10.28 -29.15
C LYS A 213 -4.15 -9.17 -28.32
N ASN A 214 -3.60 -8.88 -27.14
CA ASN A 214 -4.08 -7.81 -26.26
C ASN A 214 -3.71 -6.40 -26.76
N LEU A 215 -2.65 -6.30 -27.56
CA LEU A 215 -2.22 -5.05 -28.20
C LEU A 215 -2.99 -4.79 -29.51
N SER A 216 -3.34 -5.83 -30.28
CA SER A 216 -4.02 -5.74 -31.57
C SER A 216 -5.55 -5.62 -31.49
N SER A 217 -6.12 -5.72 -30.29
CA SER A 217 -7.56 -5.52 -30.02
C SER A 217 -7.89 -4.08 -29.63
N ARG A 218 -6.95 -3.16 -29.88
CA ARG A 218 -7.09 -1.69 -29.78
C ARG A 218 -7.29 -1.11 -31.18
#